data_AF-A0A4R5IYB9-F1
#
_entry.id   AF-A0A4R5IYB9-F1
#
_cell.length_a   1.000
_cell.length_b   1.000
_cell.length_c   1.000
_cell.angle_alpha   90.00
_cell.angle_beta   90.00
_cell.angle_gamma   90.00
#
_symmetry.space_group_name_H-M   'P 1'
#
loop_
_entity.id
_entity.type
_entity.pdbx_description
1 polymer ?
#
loop_
_entity_poly.entity_id
_entity_poly.type
_entity_poly.pdbx_seq_one_letter_code
_entity_poly.pdbx_strand_id
1 'polypeptide(L)'
;MPMLSTTQLPLFPIAPALCNEASDLALLLIACSGSKLDRNAPAIDLYRGVMYQSYRAHLRSDAAPRVLILSARHGFLQPDTEIAPYDQRMTRQRADQMMADMSSYLRPAAWPTRVGSVMLAGGAEYRRVMRAALARRYGPTLPVLHETCGGIGMQRSQLGAFLDGLKPAFRDQIGQHANGTPIFRAYGRIRAGTIATLRYRAAPALPARQARVLSVFNGPSGPTADVDVEEFVRGRVRICPRWVSVADLQPLTRGPA
;
A
#
# COMPACT_ATOMS: atom_id res chain seq x y z
N MET A 1 -5.80 52.87 -25.85
CA MET A 1 -4.76 52.07 -25.17
C MET A 1 -5.34 50.72 -24.81
N PRO A 2 -5.09 49.65 -25.59
CA PRO A 2 -5.50 48.30 -25.20
C PRO A 2 -4.38 47.64 -24.38
N MET A 3 -4.74 47.10 -23.22
CA MET A 3 -3.84 46.34 -22.35
C MET A 3 -3.52 44.98 -22.99
N LEU A 4 -2.23 44.72 -23.19
CA LEU A 4 -1.71 43.43 -23.66
C LEU A 4 -1.87 42.39 -22.55
N SER A 5 -2.82 41.46 -22.74
CA SER A 5 -2.98 40.27 -21.91
C SER A 5 -1.78 39.35 -22.16
N THR A 6 -0.93 39.18 -21.15
CA THR A 6 0.26 38.32 -21.22
C THR A 6 -0.18 36.88 -21.04
N THR A 7 -0.45 36.18 -22.14
CA THR A 7 -0.70 34.73 -22.12
C THR A 7 0.61 34.02 -21.79
N GLN A 8 0.78 33.62 -20.53
CA GLN A 8 1.92 32.84 -20.08
C GLN A 8 1.75 31.39 -20.60
N LEU A 9 2.52 31.04 -21.62
CA LEU A 9 2.61 29.66 -22.12
C LEU A 9 3.28 28.77 -21.06
N PRO A 10 2.73 27.59 -20.75
CA PRO A 10 3.39 26.64 -19.84
C PRO A 10 4.68 26.12 -20.49
N LEU A 11 5.80 26.28 -19.78
CA LEU A 11 7.17 25.94 -20.20
C LEU A 11 7.47 24.42 -20.27
N PHE A 12 6.47 23.57 -20.04
CA PHE A 12 6.63 22.12 -20.12
C PHE A 12 5.46 21.52 -20.89
N PRO A 13 5.71 20.64 -21.88
CA PRO A 13 4.64 19.86 -22.49
C PRO A 13 4.01 19.00 -21.39
N ILE A 14 2.69 19.13 -21.24
CA ILE A 14 1.88 18.19 -20.48
C ILE A 14 1.90 16.89 -21.28
N ALA A 15 2.91 16.05 -21.04
CA ALA A 15 2.78 14.65 -21.35
C ALA A 15 1.52 14.18 -20.60
N PRO A 16 0.53 13.57 -21.26
CA PRO A 16 -0.56 12.93 -20.55
C PRO A 16 0.11 11.89 -19.67
N ALA A 17 0.15 12.18 -18.38
CA ALA A 17 0.52 11.18 -17.42
C ALA A 17 -0.55 10.11 -17.55
N LEU A 18 -0.23 9.05 -18.31
CA LEU A 18 -0.70 7.72 -18.00
C LEU A 18 -0.09 7.42 -16.62
N CYS A 19 -0.64 8.08 -15.60
CA CYS A 19 -0.24 7.88 -14.23
C CYS A 19 -0.51 6.40 -14.00
N ASN A 20 0.57 5.67 -13.79
CA ASN A 20 0.61 4.26 -13.46
C ASN A 20 -0.02 3.97 -12.07
N GLU A 21 -0.97 4.81 -11.64
CA GLU A 21 -1.62 4.87 -10.32
C GLU A 21 -2.32 3.57 -9.94
N ALA A 22 -2.79 2.82 -10.96
CA ALA A 22 -3.41 1.53 -10.73
C ALA A 22 -2.36 0.44 -10.47
N SER A 23 -1.14 0.53 -11.04
CA SER A 23 -0.12 -0.52 -11.00
C SER A 23 0.51 -0.70 -9.62
N ASP A 24 0.50 0.34 -8.79
CA ASP A 24 1.19 0.35 -7.49
C ASP A 24 0.31 -0.12 -6.31
N LEU A 25 -1.00 -0.31 -6.50
CA LEU A 25 -1.92 -0.73 -5.42
C LEU A 25 -2.01 -2.26 -5.33
N ALA A 26 -1.12 -2.85 -4.52
CA ALA A 26 -1.13 -4.29 -4.27
C ALA A 26 -2.32 -4.73 -3.41
N LEU A 27 -3.03 -5.78 -3.83
CA LEU A 27 -4.11 -6.44 -3.08
C LEU A 27 -3.72 -7.88 -2.74
N LEU A 28 -3.76 -8.23 -1.45
CA LEU A 28 -3.63 -9.59 -0.95
C LEU A 28 -5.01 -10.12 -0.54
N LEU A 29 -5.48 -11.17 -1.22
CA LEU A 29 -6.61 -11.98 -0.80
C LEU A 29 -6.07 -13.22 -0.09
N ILE A 30 -6.27 -13.33 1.21
CA ILE A 30 -5.75 -14.44 2.02
C ILE A 30 -6.89 -15.28 2.61
N ALA A 31 -6.74 -16.60 2.57
CA ALA A 31 -7.71 -17.52 3.15
C ALA A 31 -7.75 -17.40 4.68
N CYS A 32 -8.91 -17.66 5.29
CA CYS A 32 -8.98 -17.84 6.73
C CYS A 32 -8.18 -19.07 7.19
N SER A 33 -7.85 -19.13 8.48
CA SER A 33 -7.09 -20.25 9.06
C SER A 33 -7.94 -21.10 10.00
N GLY A 34 -7.67 -22.41 10.03
CA GLY A 34 -8.18 -23.30 11.08
C GLY A 34 -7.70 -22.86 12.46
N SER A 35 -6.40 -22.55 12.59
CA SER A 35 -5.79 -22.04 13.82
C SER A 35 -6.24 -20.60 14.10
N LYS A 36 -6.93 -20.39 15.22
CA LYS A 36 -7.49 -19.11 15.66
C LYS A 36 -7.17 -18.85 17.13
N LEU A 37 -7.24 -17.60 17.57
CA LEU A 37 -7.37 -17.29 18.99
C LEU A 37 -8.70 -17.85 19.54
N ASP A 38 -8.79 -17.99 20.84
CA ASP A 38 -9.96 -18.45 21.61
C ASP A 38 -10.90 -17.32 22.03
N ARG A 39 -10.60 -16.08 21.63
CA ARG A 39 -11.35 -14.87 21.97
C ARG A 39 -11.63 -14.01 20.74
N ASN A 40 -12.60 -13.11 20.87
CA ASN A 40 -12.86 -12.09 19.86
C ASN A 40 -11.60 -11.27 19.59
N ALA A 41 -11.32 -11.04 18.31
CA ALA A 41 -10.19 -10.24 17.86
C ALA A 41 -10.46 -9.73 16.43
N PRO A 42 -9.75 -8.69 15.99
CA PRO A 42 -9.64 -8.36 14.57
C PRO A 42 -9.27 -9.60 13.75
N ALA A 43 -9.92 -9.79 12.59
CA ALA A 43 -9.73 -10.97 11.75
C ALA A 43 -8.25 -11.26 11.44
N ILE A 44 -7.46 -10.22 11.16
CA ILE A 44 -6.03 -10.37 10.89
C ILE A 44 -5.23 -10.90 12.08
N ASP A 45 -5.69 -10.69 13.31
CA ASP A 45 -5.06 -11.15 14.55
C ASP A 45 -5.68 -12.42 15.10
N LEU A 46 -6.96 -12.68 14.79
CA LEU A 46 -7.63 -13.92 15.13
C LEU A 46 -6.92 -15.10 14.48
N TYR A 47 -6.59 -15.03 13.18
CA TYR A 47 -5.99 -16.15 12.47
C TYR A 47 -4.49 -16.30 12.75
N ARG A 48 -4.08 -17.51 13.16
CA ARG A 48 -2.71 -17.84 13.63
C ARG A 48 -1.98 -18.88 12.80
N GLY A 49 -2.59 -19.38 11.73
CA GLY A 49 -1.97 -20.41 10.90
C GLY A 49 -0.70 -19.95 10.17
N VAL A 50 0.00 -20.92 9.60
CA VAL A 50 1.32 -20.75 8.97
C VAL A 50 1.36 -19.66 7.89
N MET A 51 0.28 -19.44 7.12
CA MET A 51 0.24 -18.35 6.14
C MET A 51 0.20 -16.95 6.81
N TYR A 52 -0.44 -16.81 7.96
CA TYR A 52 -0.47 -15.56 8.73
C TYR A 52 0.86 -15.29 9.43
N GLN A 53 1.58 -16.34 9.82
CA GLN A 53 2.95 -16.21 10.31
C GLN A 53 3.88 -15.67 9.21
N SER A 54 3.82 -16.26 8.00
CA SER A 54 4.57 -15.77 6.85
C SER A 54 4.17 -14.35 6.45
N TYR A 55 2.87 -14.04 6.43
CA TYR A 55 2.39 -12.68 6.21
C TYR A 55 3.05 -11.68 7.18
N ARG A 56 3.03 -11.96 8.49
CA ARG A 56 3.62 -11.05 9.48
C ARG A 56 5.14 -10.96 9.37
N ALA A 57 5.81 -12.06 9.04
CA ALA A 57 7.27 -12.10 8.90
C ALA A 57 7.78 -11.26 7.72
N HIS A 58 7.01 -11.17 6.64
CA HIS A 58 7.35 -10.44 5.42
C HIS A 58 6.64 -9.09 5.28
N LEU A 59 5.73 -8.74 6.20
CA LEU A 59 5.02 -7.46 6.13
C LEU A 59 5.98 -6.31 6.41
N ARG A 60 6.18 -5.47 5.41
CA ARG A 60 7.01 -4.27 5.52
C ARG A 60 6.15 -3.04 5.78
N SER A 61 6.54 -2.22 6.74
CA SER A 61 5.82 -0.98 7.09
C SER A 61 5.84 0.08 5.97
N ASP A 62 6.80 -0.04 5.05
CA ASP A 62 7.01 0.84 3.90
C ASP A 62 6.33 0.37 2.61
N ALA A 63 5.91 -0.89 2.54
CA ALA A 63 5.27 -1.46 1.36
C ALA A 63 4.28 -2.54 1.81
N ALA A 64 3.11 -2.09 2.29
CA ALA A 64 2.05 -2.97 2.77
C ALA A 64 0.92 -3.07 1.74
N PRO A 65 0.47 -4.28 1.37
CA PRO A 65 -0.66 -4.43 0.48
C PRO A 65 -1.97 -4.08 1.20
N ARG A 66 -3.01 -3.76 0.44
CA ARG A 66 -4.38 -3.86 0.95
C ARG A 66 -4.68 -5.34 1.18
N VAL A 67 -5.26 -5.69 2.32
CA VAL A 67 -5.56 -7.08 2.67
C VAL A 67 -7.06 -7.27 2.77
N LEU A 68 -7.56 -8.35 2.19
CA LEU A 68 -8.89 -8.88 2.46
C LEU A 68 -8.78 -10.36 2.80
N ILE A 69 -9.55 -10.79 3.80
CA ILE A 69 -9.53 -12.16 4.27
C ILE A 69 -10.79 -12.87 3.79
N LEU A 70 -10.65 -13.97 3.05
CA LEU A 70 -11.77 -14.82 2.69
C LEU A 70 -12.03 -15.84 3.80
N SER A 71 -13.09 -15.63 4.56
CA SER A 71 -13.62 -16.54 5.58
C SER A 71 -14.69 -17.45 4.99
N ALA A 72 -14.59 -18.76 5.22
CA ALA A 72 -15.64 -19.72 4.86
C ALA A 72 -16.98 -19.45 5.57
N ARG A 73 -16.98 -18.76 6.72
CA ARG A 73 -18.19 -18.37 7.45
C ARG A 73 -18.69 -17.01 7.02
N HIS A 74 -17.81 -16.02 7.02
CA HIS A 74 -18.20 -14.61 6.96
C HIS A 74 -18.02 -13.97 5.58
N GLY A 75 -17.49 -14.69 4.58
CA GLY A 75 -17.15 -14.12 3.28
C GLY A 75 -15.90 -13.24 3.36
N PHE A 76 -15.85 -12.15 2.59
CA PHE A 76 -14.70 -11.26 2.56
C PHE A 76 -14.73 -10.27 3.74
N LEU A 77 -13.68 -10.31 4.55
CA LEU A 77 -13.49 -9.49 5.75
C LEU A 77 -12.36 -8.48 5.54
N GLN A 78 -12.50 -7.31 6.16
CA GLN A 78 -11.37 -6.40 6.37
C GLN A 78 -10.49 -6.92 7.52
N PRO A 79 -9.19 -6.55 7.55
CA PRO A 79 -8.25 -7.01 8.57
C PRO A 79 -8.69 -6.69 10.00
N ASP A 80 -9.30 -5.53 10.19
CA ASP A 80 -9.76 -4.95 11.44
C ASP A 80 -11.16 -5.41 11.88
N THR A 81 -11.87 -6.20 11.05
CA THR A 81 -13.21 -6.68 11.42
C THR A 81 -13.12 -7.62 12.62
N GLU A 82 -13.75 -7.24 13.74
CA GLU A 82 -13.81 -8.09 14.93
C GLU A 82 -14.72 -9.30 14.70
N ILE A 83 -14.19 -10.50 14.97
CA ILE A 83 -14.92 -11.76 14.85
C ILE A 83 -14.57 -12.71 15.99
N ALA A 84 -15.55 -13.53 16.38
CA ALA A 84 -15.37 -14.63 17.34
C ALA A 84 -14.72 -15.85 16.67
N PRO A 85 -14.02 -16.73 17.42
CA PRO A 85 -13.57 -18.01 16.90
C PRO A 85 -14.75 -18.86 16.37
N TYR A 86 -14.46 -19.63 15.33
CA TYR A 86 -15.44 -20.51 14.69
C TYR A 86 -14.74 -21.68 14.00
N ASP A 87 -15.50 -22.76 13.73
CA ASP A 87 -15.04 -23.87 12.91
C ASP A 87 -15.94 -24.05 11.68
N GLN A 88 -15.43 -23.61 10.52
CA GLN A 88 -16.07 -23.84 9.23
C GLN A 88 -14.99 -23.91 8.16
N ARG A 89 -14.96 -25.03 7.43
CA ARG A 89 -14.01 -25.27 6.35
C ARG A 89 -14.59 -24.81 5.01
N MET A 90 -13.71 -24.33 4.12
CA MET A 90 -14.07 -24.08 2.72
C MET A 90 -14.05 -25.40 1.95
N THR A 91 -15.15 -26.14 2.01
CA THR A 91 -15.37 -27.30 1.12
C THR A 91 -15.72 -26.83 -0.29
N ARG A 92 -15.64 -27.73 -1.26
CA ARG A 92 -16.09 -27.44 -2.64
C ARG A 92 -17.53 -26.97 -2.69
N GLN A 93 -18.43 -27.66 -1.99
CA GLN A 93 -19.84 -27.25 -1.86
C GLN A 93 -19.99 -25.85 -1.27
N ARG A 94 -19.19 -25.51 -0.24
CA ARG A 94 -19.23 -24.16 0.35
C ARG A 94 -18.74 -23.09 -0.62
N ALA A 95 -17.68 -23.38 -1.38
CA ALA A 95 -17.19 -22.50 -2.43
C ALA A 95 -18.24 -22.29 -3.53
N ASP A 96 -18.92 -23.36 -3.97
CA ASP A 96 -19.99 -23.29 -4.96
C ASP A 96 -21.16 -22.43 -4.46
N GLN A 97 -21.60 -22.61 -3.21
CA GLN A 97 -22.62 -21.76 -2.58
C GLN A 97 -22.21 -20.29 -2.55
N MET A 98 -20.96 -20.00 -2.16
CA MET A 98 -20.46 -18.62 -2.12
C MET A 98 -20.40 -17.98 -3.50
N MET A 99 -20.07 -18.72 -4.53
CA MET A 99 -20.03 -18.18 -5.89
C MET A 99 -21.41 -17.99 -6.50
N ALA A 100 -22.36 -18.88 -6.19
CA ALA A 100 -23.75 -18.72 -6.59
C ALA A 100 -24.39 -17.46 -5.98
N ASP A 101 -24.05 -17.14 -4.73
CA ASP A 101 -24.55 -15.96 -4.02
C ASP A 101 -23.42 -14.97 -3.65
N MET A 102 -22.53 -14.69 -4.62
CA MET A 102 -21.35 -13.86 -4.40
C MET A 102 -21.68 -12.46 -3.87
N SER A 103 -22.84 -11.90 -4.24
CA SER A 103 -23.31 -10.59 -3.75
C SER A 103 -23.45 -10.52 -2.24
N SER A 104 -23.89 -11.59 -1.59
CA SER A 104 -24.08 -11.62 -0.13
C SER A 104 -22.76 -11.69 0.64
N TYR A 105 -21.69 -12.17 0.00
CA TYR A 105 -20.35 -12.31 0.60
C TYR A 105 -19.38 -11.20 0.21
N LEU A 106 -19.66 -10.48 -0.88
CA LEU A 106 -18.96 -9.27 -1.25
C LEU A 106 -19.50 -8.12 -0.41
N ARG A 107 -18.64 -7.52 0.41
CA ARG A 107 -18.91 -6.21 1.03
C ARG A 107 -18.24 -5.13 0.17
N PRO A 108 -18.93 -4.43 -0.73
CA PRO A 108 -18.26 -3.56 -1.73
C PRO A 108 -17.38 -2.47 -1.11
N ALA A 109 -17.77 -1.94 0.05
CA ALA A 109 -17.01 -0.94 0.80
C ALA A 109 -15.65 -1.46 1.32
N ALA A 110 -15.49 -2.79 1.45
CA ALA A 110 -14.23 -3.38 1.85
C ALA A 110 -13.19 -3.41 0.72
N TRP A 111 -13.65 -3.39 -0.54
CA TRP A 111 -12.79 -3.57 -1.70
C TRP A 111 -12.25 -2.23 -2.20
N PRO A 112 -10.95 -2.14 -2.54
CA PRO A 112 -10.42 -0.96 -3.19
C PRO A 112 -11.13 -0.69 -4.53
N THR A 113 -11.13 0.57 -4.96
CA THR A 113 -11.75 0.96 -6.25
C THR A 113 -10.91 0.55 -7.44
N ARG A 114 -9.59 0.48 -7.27
CA ARG A 114 -8.60 0.06 -8.28
C ARG A 114 -7.57 -0.86 -7.65
N VAL A 115 -7.00 -1.75 -8.45
CA VAL A 115 -5.98 -2.72 -8.03
C VAL A 115 -4.88 -2.85 -9.09
N GLY A 116 -3.65 -3.02 -8.63
CA GLY A 116 -2.45 -3.28 -9.42
C GLY A 116 -2.08 -4.74 -9.31
N SER A 117 -0.99 -5.08 -8.63
CA SER A 117 -0.68 -6.49 -8.38
C SER A 117 -1.68 -7.14 -7.42
N VAL A 118 -2.07 -8.39 -7.70
CA VAL A 118 -2.99 -9.15 -6.85
C VAL A 118 -2.39 -10.50 -6.49
N MET A 119 -2.47 -10.89 -5.21
CA MET A 119 -2.03 -12.19 -4.72
C MET A 119 -3.20 -12.95 -4.09
N LEU A 120 -3.44 -14.18 -4.57
CA LEU A 120 -4.38 -15.11 -3.96
C LEU A 120 -3.62 -16.15 -3.13
N ALA A 121 -3.71 -16.01 -1.80
CA ALA A 121 -3.04 -16.88 -0.85
C ALA A 121 -4.05 -17.83 -0.20
N GLY A 122 -4.09 -19.08 -0.64
CA GLY A 122 -4.98 -20.09 -0.08
C GLY A 122 -5.06 -21.39 -0.86
N GLY A 123 -5.80 -22.34 -0.28
CA GLY A 123 -6.13 -23.62 -0.95
C GLY A 123 -6.96 -23.41 -2.22
N ALA A 124 -7.06 -24.46 -3.03
CA ALA A 124 -7.71 -24.41 -4.35
C ALA A 124 -9.15 -23.84 -4.30
N GLU A 125 -9.97 -24.31 -3.35
CA GLU A 125 -11.36 -23.81 -3.21
C GLU A 125 -11.42 -22.33 -2.81
N TYR A 126 -10.52 -21.86 -1.95
CA TYR A 126 -10.43 -20.43 -1.62
C TYR A 126 -10.05 -19.60 -2.85
N ARG A 127 -9.02 -20.02 -3.59
CA ARG A 127 -8.57 -19.30 -4.78
C ARG A 127 -9.65 -19.25 -5.87
N ARG A 128 -10.45 -20.30 -6.01
CA ARG A 128 -11.60 -20.33 -6.93
C ARG A 128 -12.63 -19.25 -6.59
N VAL A 129 -13.02 -19.12 -5.32
CA VAL A 129 -13.92 -18.05 -4.86
C VAL A 129 -13.28 -16.66 -5.00
N MET A 130 -12.01 -16.50 -4.63
CA MET A 130 -11.27 -15.24 -4.78
C MET A 130 -11.22 -14.76 -6.23
N ARG A 131 -10.95 -15.68 -7.18
CA ARG A 131 -10.93 -15.38 -8.61
C ARG A 131 -12.31 -14.94 -9.11
N ALA A 132 -13.37 -15.63 -8.71
CA ALA A 132 -14.74 -15.24 -9.06
C ALA A 132 -15.11 -13.85 -8.49
N ALA A 133 -14.70 -13.56 -7.26
CA ALA A 133 -14.90 -12.26 -6.62
C ALA A 133 -14.16 -11.13 -7.38
N LEU A 134 -12.90 -11.37 -7.77
CA LEU A 134 -12.12 -10.43 -8.56
C LEU A 134 -12.76 -10.15 -9.93
N ALA A 135 -13.13 -11.21 -10.64
CA ALA A 135 -13.77 -11.09 -11.95
C ALA A 135 -15.09 -10.31 -11.88
N ARG A 136 -15.88 -10.53 -10.81
CA ARG A 136 -17.11 -9.77 -10.57
C ARG A 136 -16.86 -8.30 -10.24
N ARG A 137 -15.79 -8.00 -9.49
CA ARG A 137 -15.51 -6.63 -9.01
C ARG A 137 -14.81 -5.76 -10.05
N TYR A 138 -13.86 -6.31 -10.79
CA TYR A 138 -12.97 -5.55 -11.68
C TYR A 138 -13.11 -5.94 -13.15
N GLY A 139 -13.96 -6.93 -13.47
CA GLY A 139 -14.09 -7.46 -14.83
C GLY A 139 -13.10 -8.59 -15.13
N PRO A 140 -13.14 -9.16 -16.34
CA PRO A 140 -12.38 -10.35 -16.70
C PRO A 140 -10.87 -10.08 -16.90
N THR A 141 -10.49 -8.86 -17.26
CA THR A 141 -9.09 -8.47 -17.44
C THR A 141 -8.50 -8.09 -16.08
N LEU A 142 -8.11 -9.11 -15.33
CA LEU A 142 -7.44 -8.92 -14.05
C LEU A 142 -6.03 -8.37 -14.28
N PRO A 143 -5.53 -7.51 -13.38
CA PRO A 143 -4.15 -7.07 -13.42
C PRO A 143 -3.21 -8.23 -13.06
N VAL A 144 -1.90 -7.96 -12.90
CA VAL A 144 -0.88 -8.99 -12.62
C VAL A 144 -1.31 -9.85 -11.42
N LEU A 145 -1.73 -11.08 -11.71
CA LEU A 145 -2.33 -12.01 -10.75
C LEU A 145 -1.34 -13.10 -10.39
N HIS A 146 -1.00 -13.18 -9.11
CA HIS A 146 -0.22 -14.25 -8.51
C HIS A 146 -1.13 -15.14 -7.68
N GLU A 147 -0.88 -16.44 -7.71
CA GLU A 147 -1.63 -17.40 -6.91
C GLU A 147 -0.68 -18.38 -6.23
N THR A 148 -0.99 -18.72 -4.99
CA THR A 148 -0.25 -19.77 -4.30
C THR A 148 -0.51 -21.13 -4.94
N CYS A 149 0.55 -21.87 -5.23
CA CYS A 149 0.49 -23.22 -5.79
C CYS A 149 1.48 -24.18 -5.07
N GLY A 150 1.30 -25.48 -5.28
CA GLY A 150 2.12 -26.50 -4.63
C GLY A 150 1.81 -26.70 -3.13
N GLY A 151 2.74 -27.36 -2.43
CA GLY A 151 2.63 -27.65 -1.00
C GLY A 151 2.77 -26.41 -0.11
N ILE A 152 2.41 -26.52 1.17
CA ILE A 152 2.33 -25.36 2.09
C ILE A 152 3.64 -24.57 2.21
N GLY A 153 4.80 -25.23 2.13
CA GLY A 153 6.10 -24.55 2.12
C GLY A 153 6.32 -23.66 0.90
N MET A 154 5.93 -24.13 -0.29
CA MET A 154 6.01 -23.35 -1.53
C MET A 154 5.06 -22.15 -1.48
N GLN A 155 3.83 -22.36 -1.01
CA GLN A 155 2.84 -21.29 -0.87
C GLN A 155 3.32 -20.18 0.08
N ARG A 156 3.99 -20.55 1.18
CA ARG A 156 4.61 -19.59 2.12
C ARG A 156 5.73 -18.80 1.46
N SER A 157 6.60 -19.46 0.69
CA SER A 157 7.68 -18.81 -0.05
C SER A 157 7.13 -17.82 -1.10
N GLN A 158 6.10 -18.22 -1.85
CA GLN A 158 5.43 -17.38 -2.83
C GLN A 158 4.77 -16.14 -2.20
N LEU A 159 4.12 -16.30 -1.05
CA LEU A 159 3.56 -15.17 -0.30
C LEU A 159 4.68 -14.22 0.18
N GLY A 160 5.78 -14.77 0.71
CA GLY A 160 6.93 -13.97 1.12
C GLY A 160 7.51 -13.17 -0.05
N ALA A 161 7.81 -13.83 -1.17
CA ALA A 161 8.32 -13.19 -2.37
C ALA A 161 7.41 -12.09 -2.91
N PHE A 162 6.08 -12.29 -2.89
CA PHE A 162 5.11 -11.26 -3.26
C PHE A 162 5.21 -10.03 -2.36
N LEU A 163 5.25 -10.23 -1.04
CA LEU A 163 5.33 -9.14 -0.06
C LEU A 163 6.68 -8.41 -0.10
N ASP A 164 7.78 -9.14 -0.25
CA ASP A 164 9.13 -8.58 -0.33
C ASP A 164 9.32 -7.75 -1.61
N GLY A 165 8.69 -8.17 -2.71
CA GLY A 165 8.71 -7.49 -4.00
C GLY A 165 7.85 -6.23 -4.10
N LEU A 166 7.05 -5.91 -3.06
CA LEU A 166 6.20 -4.71 -3.09
C LEU A 166 7.04 -3.43 -3.09
N LYS A 167 6.64 -2.50 -3.95
CA LYS A 167 7.20 -1.16 -4.00
C LYS A 167 6.51 -0.25 -2.96
N PRO A 168 7.23 0.73 -2.40
CA PRO A 168 6.60 1.73 -1.57
C PRO A 168 5.54 2.52 -2.34
N ALA A 169 4.42 2.78 -1.68
CA ALA A 169 3.29 3.53 -2.24
C ALA A 169 3.03 4.81 -1.44
N PHE A 170 2.38 5.77 -2.10
CA PHE A 170 1.82 6.96 -1.46
C PHE A 170 0.60 6.60 -0.60
N ARG A 171 0.47 7.22 0.57
CA ARG A 171 -0.58 6.92 1.55
C ARG A 171 -1.14 8.20 2.17
N ASP A 172 -2.44 8.15 2.45
CA ASP A 172 -3.27 9.22 3.04
C ASP A 172 -3.17 10.53 2.24
N GLN A 173 -3.96 10.67 1.18
CA GLN A 173 -4.03 11.94 0.45
C GLN A 173 -4.57 13.04 1.40
N ILE A 174 -3.82 14.12 1.54
CA ILE A 174 -4.12 15.25 2.45
C ILE A 174 -4.43 16.56 1.71
N GLY A 175 -4.23 16.59 0.39
CA GLY A 175 -4.49 17.78 -0.41
C GLY A 175 -4.05 17.62 -1.85
N GLN A 176 -3.95 18.73 -2.56
CA GLN A 176 -3.43 18.83 -3.92
C GLN A 176 -2.67 20.16 -4.07
N HIS A 177 -1.61 20.18 -4.88
CA HIS A 177 -0.96 21.41 -5.31
C HIS A 177 -1.86 22.20 -6.27
N ALA A 178 -1.54 23.48 -6.52
CA ALA A 178 -2.31 24.34 -7.41
C ALA A 178 -2.43 23.80 -8.86
N ASN A 179 -1.47 22.98 -9.29
CA ASN A 179 -1.48 22.31 -10.59
C ASN A 179 -2.26 20.97 -10.59
N GLY A 180 -2.93 20.62 -9.49
CA GLY A 180 -3.71 19.38 -9.33
C GLY A 180 -2.90 18.17 -8.86
N THR A 181 -1.59 18.26 -8.68
CA THR A 181 -0.77 17.12 -8.19
C THR A 181 -1.20 16.72 -6.77
N PRO A 182 -1.61 15.47 -6.52
CA PRO A 182 -2.01 15.02 -5.19
C PRO A 182 -0.87 15.06 -4.17
N ILE A 183 -1.20 15.50 -2.96
CA ILE A 183 -0.30 15.57 -1.81
C ILE A 183 -0.72 14.50 -0.81
N PHE A 184 0.26 13.76 -0.30
CA PHE A 184 0.07 12.63 0.59
C PHE A 184 0.82 12.81 1.91
N ARG A 185 0.34 12.13 2.95
CA ARG A 185 0.95 12.12 4.28
C ARG A 185 2.19 11.26 4.36
N ALA A 186 2.29 10.19 3.56
CA ALA A 186 3.39 9.25 3.62
C ALA A 186 3.74 8.60 2.28
N TYR A 187 5.01 8.25 2.11
CA TYR A 187 5.53 7.42 1.02
C TYR A 187 6.62 6.52 1.59
N GLY A 188 6.41 5.21 1.53
CA GLY A 188 7.33 4.27 2.17
C GLY A 188 7.50 4.54 3.66
N ARG A 189 8.76 4.71 4.10
CA ARG A 189 9.14 5.04 5.49
C ARG A 189 9.04 6.54 5.80
N ILE A 190 8.90 7.38 4.78
CA ILE A 190 8.85 8.84 4.94
C ILE A 190 7.41 9.26 5.25
N ARG A 191 7.24 10.08 6.29
CA ARG A 191 5.94 10.56 6.75
C ARG A 191 5.99 12.03 7.16
N ALA A 192 4.97 12.77 6.80
CA ALA A 192 4.72 14.13 7.27
C ALA A 192 4.76 14.20 8.81
N GLY A 193 5.43 15.21 9.33
CA GLY A 193 5.69 15.44 10.75
C GLY A 193 6.95 14.76 11.30
N THR A 194 7.59 13.86 10.55
CA THR A 194 8.84 13.21 10.99
C THR A 194 10.07 14.06 10.65
N ILE A 195 11.15 13.85 11.42
CA ILE A 195 12.46 14.39 11.08
C ILE A 195 13.26 13.28 10.38
N ALA A 196 13.91 13.65 9.29
CA ALA A 196 14.77 12.79 8.50
C ALA A 196 16.14 13.45 8.31
N THR A 197 17.17 12.60 8.21
CA THR A 197 18.48 13.04 7.75
C THR A 197 18.44 13.16 6.23
N LEU A 198 18.69 14.36 5.71
CA LEU A 198 18.82 14.67 4.30
C LEU A 198 20.28 14.52 3.86
N ARG A 199 20.50 13.67 2.86
CA ARG A 199 21.79 13.46 2.18
C ARG A 199 21.59 13.48 0.68
N TYR A 200 22.10 14.50 0.02
CA TYR A 200 22.01 14.65 -1.43
C TYR A 200 22.86 13.58 -2.13
N ARG A 201 22.22 12.57 -2.72
CA ARG A 201 22.94 11.50 -3.44
C ARG A 201 23.74 12.03 -4.63
N ALA A 202 23.22 13.06 -5.30
CA ALA A 202 23.89 13.71 -6.43
C ALA A 202 25.05 14.64 -6.00
N ALA A 203 25.17 14.97 -4.71
CA ALA A 203 26.20 15.84 -4.17
C ALA A 203 26.70 15.30 -2.81
N PRO A 204 27.38 14.14 -2.78
CA PRO A 204 27.73 13.44 -1.54
C PRO A 204 28.75 14.20 -0.66
N ALA A 205 29.45 15.19 -1.23
CA ALA A 205 30.37 16.05 -0.49
C ALA A 205 29.65 17.06 0.44
N LEU A 206 28.35 17.31 0.23
CA LEU A 206 27.60 18.21 1.09
C LEU A 206 27.32 17.57 2.46
N PRO A 207 27.38 18.35 3.56
CA PRO A 207 27.08 17.83 4.88
C PRO A 207 25.61 17.42 4.97
N ALA A 208 25.37 16.32 5.68
CA ALA A 208 24.01 15.88 6.00
C ALA A 208 23.27 16.95 6.81
N ARG A 209 21.97 17.11 6.55
CA ARG A 209 21.11 18.09 7.22
C ARG A 209 19.93 17.41 7.89
N GLN A 210 19.35 18.05 8.90
CA GLN A 210 18.05 17.65 9.43
C GLN A 210 16.96 18.31 8.60
N ALA A 211 15.98 17.52 8.21
CA ALA A 211 14.84 17.96 7.43
C ALA A 211 13.54 17.48 8.11
N ARG A 212 12.64 18.41 8.38
CA ARG A 212 11.27 18.09 8.82
C ARG A 212 10.41 17.86 7.60
N VAL A 213 9.82 16.69 7.50
CA VAL A 213 8.94 16.34 6.38
C VAL A 213 7.58 16.98 6.59
N LEU A 214 7.12 17.79 5.65
CA LEU A 214 5.82 18.44 5.67
C LEU A 214 4.78 17.61 4.92
N SER A 215 5.14 17.13 3.73
CA SER A 215 4.30 16.27 2.89
C SER A 215 5.12 15.50 1.87
N VAL A 216 4.49 14.58 1.15
CA VAL A 216 5.10 13.87 0.01
C VAL A 216 4.15 13.85 -1.18
N PHE A 217 4.70 13.85 -2.38
CA PHE A 217 3.94 13.83 -3.63
C PHE A 217 4.76 13.17 -4.75
N ASN A 218 4.10 12.82 -5.86
CA ASN A 218 4.79 12.30 -7.03
C ASN A 218 5.26 13.47 -7.91
N GLY A 219 6.55 13.80 -7.82
CA GLY A 219 7.16 14.88 -8.60
C GLY A 219 7.62 14.40 -9.98
N PRO A 220 8.16 15.33 -10.81
CA PRO A 220 8.59 15.02 -12.18
C PRO A 220 9.66 13.91 -12.29
N SER A 221 10.51 13.79 -11.27
CA SER A 221 11.57 12.79 -11.19
C SER A 221 11.25 11.65 -10.21
N GLY A 222 9.97 11.49 -9.84
CA GLY A 222 9.49 10.47 -8.93
C GLY A 222 9.16 10.99 -7.52
N PRO A 223 9.15 10.11 -6.51
CA PRO A 223 8.72 10.45 -5.16
C PRO A 223 9.51 11.60 -4.54
N THR A 224 8.80 12.67 -4.21
CA THR A 224 9.36 13.93 -3.73
C THR A 224 8.74 14.27 -2.38
N ALA A 225 9.56 14.81 -1.47
CA ALA A 225 9.12 15.30 -0.18
C ALA A 225 9.23 16.82 -0.16
N ASP A 226 8.19 17.47 0.35
CA ASP A 226 8.24 18.85 0.78
C ASP A 226 8.77 18.90 2.22
N VAL A 227 9.87 19.60 2.44
CA VAL A 227 10.61 19.57 3.70
C VAL A 227 11.07 20.95 4.13
N ASP A 228 11.10 21.15 5.44
CA ASP A 228 11.80 22.26 6.08
C ASP A 228 13.21 21.82 6.48
N VAL A 229 14.24 22.40 5.88
CA VAL A 229 15.65 22.06 6.15
C VAL A 229 16.28 23.09 7.08
N GLU A 230 16.97 22.62 8.12
CA GLU A 230 17.77 23.48 9.00
C GLU A 230 19.14 23.76 8.37
N GLU A 231 19.39 25.04 8.08
CA GLU A 231 20.65 25.53 7.52
C GLU A 231 21.33 26.52 8.46
N PHE A 232 22.66 26.44 8.55
CA PHE A 232 23.46 27.43 9.26
C PHE A 232 23.93 28.50 8.27
N VAL A 233 23.36 29.71 8.37
CA VAL A 233 23.73 30.85 7.54
C VAL A 233 24.30 31.95 8.43
N ARG A 234 25.58 32.29 8.24
CA ARG A 234 26.28 33.33 9.01
C ARG A 234 26.15 33.15 10.54
N GLY A 235 26.31 31.92 11.03
CA GLY A 235 26.23 31.59 12.46
C GLY A 235 24.83 31.51 13.06
N ARG A 236 23.75 31.65 12.26
CA ARG A 236 22.36 31.49 12.71
C ARG A 236 21.68 30.32 12.01
N VAL A 237 20.83 29.60 12.73
CA VAL A 237 19.96 28.57 12.15
C VAL A 237 18.81 29.26 11.40
N ARG A 238 18.61 28.87 10.14
CA ARG A 238 17.49 29.24 9.30
C ARG A 238 16.75 28.00 8.84
N ILE A 239 15.42 28.10 8.78
CA ILE A 239 14.55 27.07 8.22
C ILE A 239 14.29 27.44 6.76
N CYS A 240 14.67 26.55 5.85
CA CYS A 240 14.55 26.75 4.42
C CYS A 240 13.62 25.67 3.84
N PRO A 241 12.41 26.03 3.35
CA PRO A 241 11.52 25.07 2.70
C PRO A 241 12.11 24.65 1.35
N ARG A 242 12.09 23.36 1.06
CA ARG A 242 12.64 22.76 -0.17
C ARG A 242 11.88 21.50 -0.55
N TRP A 243 11.87 21.24 -1.86
CA TRP A 243 11.52 19.93 -2.38
C TRP A 243 12.78 19.11 -2.56
N VAL A 244 12.76 17.87 -2.05
CA VAL A 244 13.88 16.94 -2.12
C VAL A 244 13.38 15.56 -2.56
N SER A 245 14.25 14.79 -3.21
CA SER A 245 13.92 13.39 -3.52
C SER A 245 13.72 12.62 -2.22
N VAL A 246 12.67 11.79 -2.14
CA VAL A 246 12.49 10.88 -1.01
C VAL A 246 13.68 9.92 -0.88
N ALA A 247 14.38 9.62 -1.98
CA ALA A 247 15.56 8.79 -1.95
C ALA A 247 16.73 9.45 -1.15
N ASP A 248 16.77 10.77 -1.06
CA ASP A 248 17.78 11.52 -0.31
C ASP A 248 17.47 11.58 1.20
N LEU A 249 16.29 11.13 1.62
CA LEU A 249 15.84 11.14 3.01
C LEU A 249 16.06 9.79 3.70
N GLN A 250 16.65 9.84 4.89
CA GLN A 250 16.75 8.71 5.80
C GLN A 250 15.94 9.04 7.06
N PRO A 251 14.82 8.35 7.33
CA PRO A 251 14.03 8.62 8.53
C PRO A 251 14.90 8.39 9.75
N LEU A 252 14.86 9.33 10.71
CA LEU A 252 15.55 9.13 11.97
C LEU A 252 14.79 8.06 12.76
N THR A 253 15.31 6.82 12.78
CA THR A 253 14.81 5.81 13.71
C THR A 253 15.13 6.32 15.10
N ARG A 254 14.11 6.83 15.83
CA ARG A 254 14.23 6.91 17.28
C ARG A 254 14.43 5.46 17.75
N GLY A 255 15.59 5.17 18.34
CA GLY A 255 15.74 3.95 19.13
C GLY A 255 14.64 3.90 20.20
N PRO A 256 14.27 2.69 20.68
CA PRO A 256 13.30 2.61 21.76
C PRO A 256 13.83 3.42 22.94
N ALA A 257 12.99 4.35 23.42
CA ALA A 257 13.13 4.97 24.73
C ALA A 257 12.72 3.95 25.81
#